data_AF-A0A0N0PCJ9-F1
#
_entry.id   AF-A0A0N0PCJ9-F1
#
_cell.length_a   1.000
_cell.length_b   1.000
_cell.length_c   1.000
_cell.angle_alpha   90.00
_cell.angle_beta   90.00
_cell.angle_gamma   90.00
#
_symmetry.space_group_name_H-M   'P 1'
#
loop_
_entity.id
_entity.type
_entity.pdbx_description
1 polymer ?
#
loop_
_entity_poly.entity_id
_entity_poly.type
_entity_poly.pdbx_seq_one_letter_code
_entity_poly.pdbx_strand_id
1 'polypeptide(L)'
;MGYKKKKNVIIVSLCVVFSFILYQLYFFLTITSETGNGNRIIPVLDHQKIKDVVHIRSEDDKYINENGLIRGVYYLHVQLYRPNHKNEFECRISKTRIPFEQVNDDYCDCEDGTDEPSTNACPNGTFYCQYQYKKKPVTLHTVPSSKINDGICDCCDGSDEWLHEPNKKILSQAFMKNYRFYVSECPNTCH
;
A
#
# COMPACT_ATOMS: atom_id res chain seq x y z
N MET A 1 46.36 19.68 -41.13
CA MET A 1 46.13 19.59 -39.66
C MET A 1 46.86 18.36 -39.13
N GLY A 2 47.97 18.55 -38.40
CA GLY A 2 49.03 17.55 -38.22
C GLY A 2 48.61 16.24 -37.54
N TYR A 3 49.15 15.12 -38.04
CA TYR A 3 48.93 13.74 -37.58
C TYR A 3 49.05 13.56 -36.04
N LYS A 4 49.91 14.36 -35.39
CA LYS A 4 50.09 14.42 -33.92
C LYS A 4 48.82 14.92 -33.18
N LYS A 5 48.12 15.93 -33.72
CA LYS A 5 46.87 16.44 -33.13
C LYS A 5 45.74 15.42 -33.25
N LYS A 6 45.64 14.69 -34.37
CA LYS A 6 44.62 13.63 -34.54
C LYS A 6 44.84 12.45 -33.60
N LYS A 7 46.09 12.00 -33.41
CA LYS A 7 46.42 10.95 -32.42
C LYS A 7 46.05 11.35 -30.99
N ASN A 8 46.36 12.58 -30.59
CA ASN A 8 46.04 13.04 -29.23
C ASN A 8 44.52 13.13 -28.98
N VAL A 9 43.73 13.55 -29.98
CA VAL A 9 42.27 13.60 -29.87
C VAL A 9 41.67 12.19 -29.74
N ILE A 10 42.18 11.22 -30.51
CA ILE A 10 41.74 9.81 -30.42
C ILE A 10 42.06 9.23 -29.03
N ILE A 11 43.26 9.49 -28.50
CA ILE A 11 43.66 9.01 -27.17
C ILE A 11 42.76 9.60 -26.09
N VAL A 12 42.51 10.92 -26.12
CA VAL A 12 41.63 11.57 -25.14
C VAL A 12 40.20 11.03 -25.23
N SER A 13 39.68 10.83 -26.45
CA SER A 13 38.35 10.25 -26.64
C SER A 13 38.24 8.83 -26.08
N LEU A 14 39.27 7.99 -26.25
CA LEU A 14 39.29 6.64 -25.71
C LEU A 14 39.37 6.65 -24.17
N CYS A 15 40.14 7.56 -23.58
CA CYS A 15 40.20 7.72 -22.12
C CYS A 15 38.84 8.15 -21.53
N VAL A 16 38.12 9.07 -22.19
CA VAL A 16 36.79 9.50 -21.71
C VAL A 16 35.78 8.35 -21.76
N VAL A 17 35.77 7.57 -22.84
CA VAL A 17 34.89 6.40 -22.97
C VAL A 17 35.23 5.33 -21.93
N PHE A 18 36.51 5.05 -21.72
CA PHE A 18 36.95 4.09 -20.71
C PHE A 18 36.55 4.51 -19.29
N SER A 19 36.75 5.78 -18.93
CA SER A 19 36.32 6.33 -17.65
C SER A 19 34.79 6.26 -17.47
N PHE A 20 34.02 6.50 -18.53
CA PHE A 20 32.57 6.36 -18.49
C PHE A 20 32.15 4.90 -18.26
N ILE A 21 32.77 3.93 -18.96
CA ILE A 21 32.48 2.50 -18.76
C ILE A 21 32.83 2.07 -17.34
N LEU A 22 33.97 2.51 -16.79
CA LEU A 22 34.34 2.22 -15.40
C LEU A 22 33.36 2.82 -14.39
N TYR A 23 32.86 4.04 -14.64
CA TYR A 23 31.84 4.65 -13.80
C TYR A 23 30.51 3.89 -13.84
N GLN A 24 30.07 3.45 -15.04
CA GLN A 24 28.86 2.65 -15.19
C GLN A 24 28.99 1.28 -14.49
N LEU A 25 30.16 0.63 -14.61
CA LEU A 25 30.43 -0.63 -13.91
C LEU A 25 30.49 -0.46 -12.40
N TYR A 26 31.13 0.60 -11.91
CA TYR A 26 31.12 0.95 -10.50
C TYR A 26 29.69 1.13 -10.01
N PHE A 27 28.90 1.99 -10.67
CA PHE A 27 27.50 2.25 -10.30
C PHE A 27 26.64 0.98 -10.29
N PHE A 28 26.78 0.12 -11.30
CA PHE A 28 26.09 -1.17 -11.35
C PHE A 28 26.51 -2.09 -10.20
N LEU A 29 27.80 -2.17 -9.89
CA LEU A 29 28.31 -2.95 -8.76
C LEU A 29 27.80 -2.39 -7.41
N THR A 30 27.73 -1.07 -7.25
CA THR A 30 27.16 -0.45 -6.04
C THR A 30 25.69 -0.82 -5.87
N ILE A 31 24.89 -0.77 -6.94
CA ILE A 31 23.47 -1.18 -6.89
C ILE A 31 23.36 -2.68 -6.57
N THR A 32 24.12 -3.54 -7.25
CA THR A 32 24.03 -4.99 -7.00
C THR A 32 24.53 -5.38 -5.60
N SER A 33 25.49 -4.65 -5.03
CA SER A 33 25.93 -4.80 -3.64
C SER A 33 24.82 -4.47 -2.64
N GLU A 34 23.93 -3.52 -2.95
CA GLU A 34 22.75 -3.22 -2.13
C GLU A 34 21.64 -4.25 -2.29
N THR A 35 21.55 -4.96 -3.44
CA THR A 35 20.57 -6.04 -3.65
C THR A 35 20.94 -7.38 -2.98
N GLY A 36 22.11 -7.47 -2.34
CA GLY A 36 22.55 -8.67 -1.61
C GLY A 36 22.05 -8.76 -0.16
N ASN A 37 21.32 -7.76 0.33
CA ASN A 37 20.73 -7.77 1.66
C ASN A 37 19.25 -7.41 1.52
N GLY A 38 18.35 -8.30 1.95
CA GLY A 38 16.90 -8.26 1.74
C GLY A 38 16.15 -7.13 2.45
N ASN A 39 16.72 -5.93 2.51
CA ASN A 39 16.11 -4.76 3.11
C ASN A 39 15.94 -3.69 2.01
N ARG A 40 14.77 -3.69 1.35
CA ARG A 40 14.32 -2.51 0.62
C ARG A 40 14.15 -1.36 1.63
N ILE A 41 15.15 -0.48 1.73
CA ILE A 41 14.97 0.80 2.39
C ILE A 41 14.12 1.64 1.45
N ILE A 42 12.80 1.64 1.66
CA ILE A 42 11.94 2.67 1.08
C ILE A 42 12.38 3.97 1.75
N PRO A 43 12.96 4.94 1.01
CA PRO A 43 13.25 6.23 1.61
C PRO A 43 11.92 6.80 2.09
N VAL A 44 11.80 7.06 3.40
CA VAL A 44 10.66 7.77 3.99
C VAL A 44 10.75 9.21 3.51
N LEU A 45 10.39 9.42 2.24
CA LEU A 45 10.14 10.72 1.70
C LEU A 45 8.82 11.20 2.29
N ASP A 46 8.85 12.46 2.70
CA ASP A 46 7.69 13.22 3.15
C ASP A 46 6.48 12.97 2.23
N HIS A 47 5.36 12.59 2.86
CA HIS A 47 4.11 12.21 2.20
C HIS A 47 3.60 13.30 1.24
N GLN A 48 3.95 14.57 1.47
CA GLN A 48 3.60 15.68 0.58
C GLN A 48 4.41 15.68 -0.73
N LYS A 49 5.68 15.25 -0.71
CA LYS A 49 6.50 15.15 -1.93
C LYS A 49 6.17 13.92 -2.78
N ILE A 50 5.67 12.85 -2.17
CA ILE A 50 5.31 11.61 -2.87
C ILE A 50 4.08 11.79 -3.76
N LYS A 51 3.09 12.59 -3.33
CA LYS A 51 1.87 12.87 -4.12
C LYS A 51 2.15 13.40 -5.52
N ASP A 52 3.22 14.17 -5.69
CA ASP A 52 3.56 14.82 -6.96
C ASP A 52 4.52 13.98 -7.83
N VAL A 53 5.17 12.95 -7.27
CA VAL A 53 6.26 12.19 -7.94
C VAL A 53 5.85 10.76 -8.30
N VAL A 54 4.90 10.14 -7.61
CA VAL A 54 4.53 8.74 -7.86
C VAL A 54 3.02 8.62 -8.01
N HIS A 55 2.54 8.92 -9.21
CA HIS A 55 1.19 8.53 -9.65
C HIS A 55 1.19 7.19 -10.41
N ILE A 56 2.25 6.40 -10.31
CA ILE A 56 2.20 4.98 -10.69
C ILE A 56 1.81 4.21 -9.43
N ARG A 57 0.50 4.16 -9.13
CA ARG A 57 0.00 3.20 -8.13
C ARG A 57 0.35 1.80 -8.64
N SER A 58 1.26 1.10 -7.97
CA SER A 58 1.50 -0.33 -8.20
C SER A 58 0.22 -1.09 -7.89
N GLU A 59 0.08 -2.31 -8.41
CA GLU A 59 -0.98 -3.25 -7.99
C GLU A 59 -0.92 -3.51 -6.47
N ASP A 60 0.29 -3.36 -5.88
CA ASP A 60 0.55 -3.44 -4.44
C ASP A 60 -0.02 -2.26 -3.63
N ASP A 61 -0.34 -1.13 -4.27
CA ASP A 61 -0.89 0.06 -3.60
C ASP A 61 -2.40 -0.02 -3.39
N LYS A 62 -3.05 -1.13 -3.78
CA LYS A 62 -4.52 -1.32 -3.66
C LYS A 62 -5.01 -1.20 -2.21
N TYR A 63 -4.18 -1.58 -1.25
CA TYR A 63 -4.46 -1.48 0.19
C TYR A 63 -4.26 -0.09 0.78
N ILE A 64 -3.78 0.89 -0.01
CA ILE A 64 -3.55 2.26 0.43
C ILE A 64 -4.63 3.20 -0.12
N ASN A 65 -5.38 3.84 0.77
CA ASN A 65 -6.42 4.78 0.39
C ASN A 65 -5.86 6.10 -0.18
N GLU A 66 -6.73 6.98 -0.66
CA GLU A 66 -6.40 8.31 -1.20
C GLU A 66 -5.66 9.25 -0.24
N ASN A 67 -5.74 8.97 1.06
CA ASN A 67 -5.04 9.69 2.13
C ASN A 67 -3.67 9.09 2.45
N GLY A 68 -3.24 8.04 1.74
CA GLY A 68 -1.99 7.32 1.98
C GLY A 68 -1.99 6.49 3.27
N LEU A 69 -3.17 6.13 3.76
CA LEU A 69 -3.34 5.25 4.92
C LEU A 69 -3.72 3.85 4.45
N ILE A 70 -3.20 2.84 5.14
CA ILE A 70 -3.63 1.45 4.99
C ILE A 70 -5.13 1.33 5.29
N ARG A 71 -5.88 0.70 4.38
CA ARG A 71 -7.32 0.49 4.50
C ARG A 71 -7.64 -0.38 5.71
N GLY A 72 -8.83 -0.17 6.26
CA GLY A 72 -9.32 -0.98 7.37
C GLY A 72 -8.57 -0.84 8.69
N VAL A 73 -7.62 0.09 8.82
CA VAL A 73 -6.88 0.34 10.07
C VAL A 73 -7.43 1.55 10.82
N TYR A 74 -7.54 1.43 12.14
CA TYR A 74 -7.86 2.57 13.01
C TYR A 74 -6.79 3.66 12.90
N TYR A 75 -7.16 4.93 12.69
CA TYR A 75 -6.21 6.00 12.37
C TYR A 75 -5.07 6.17 13.40
N LEU A 76 -5.34 5.88 14.69
CA LEU A 76 -4.32 5.93 15.75
C LEU A 76 -3.32 4.77 15.69
N HIS A 77 -3.67 3.68 15.02
CA HIS A 77 -2.85 2.48 14.90
C HIS A 77 -2.04 2.41 13.60
N VAL A 78 -2.22 3.33 12.65
CA VAL A 78 -1.52 3.31 11.36
C VAL A 78 0.00 3.19 11.51
N GLN A 79 0.60 3.85 12.51
CA GLN A 79 2.04 3.82 12.72
C GLN A 79 2.58 2.42 13.09
N LEU A 80 1.69 1.52 13.52
CA LEU A 80 1.98 0.18 14.01
C LEU A 80 1.93 -0.86 12.89
N TYR A 81 1.39 -0.51 11.72
CA TYR A 81 1.39 -1.32 10.50
C TYR A 81 2.62 -0.99 9.65
N ARG A 82 3.80 -1.18 10.25
CA ARG A 82 5.09 -1.02 9.59
C ARG A 82 6.03 -2.16 9.97
N PRO A 83 6.91 -2.59 9.05
CA PRO A 83 7.89 -3.60 9.37
C PRO A 83 8.87 -3.09 10.42
N ASN A 84 9.37 -4.02 11.24
CA ASN A 84 10.52 -3.77 12.10
C ASN A 84 11.84 -3.82 11.29
N HIS A 85 12.99 -3.67 11.95
CA HIS A 85 14.32 -3.72 11.32
C HIS A 85 14.67 -5.06 10.63
N LYS A 86 13.90 -6.12 10.88
CA LYS A 86 14.04 -7.45 10.28
C LYS A 86 12.99 -7.74 9.21
N ASN A 87 12.22 -6.72 8.81
CA ASN A 87 11.09 -6.87 7.88
C ASN A 87 9.96 -7.77 8.41
N GLU A 88 9.72 -7.76 9.73
CA GLU A 88 8.64 -8.50 10.38
C GLU A 88 7.54 -7.55 10.87
N PHE A 89 6.29 -8.00 10.85
CA PHE A 89 5.14 -7.42 11.52
C PHE A 89 4.92 -8.13 12.87
N GLU A 90 4.50 -7.37 13.90
CA GLU A 90 4.10 -7.92 15.19
C GLU A 90 2.58 -7.79 15.34
N CYS A 91 1.88 -8.93 15.38
CA CYS A 91 0.44 -9.01 15.60
C CYS A 91 0.05 -8.22 16.85
N ARG A 92 -1.04 -7.46 16.78
CA ARG A 92 -1.28 -6.36 17.71
C ARG A 92 -1.63 -6.85 19.11
N ILE A 93 -2.40 -7.92 19.21
CA ILE A 93 -2.91 -8.54 20.44
C ILE A 93 -2.14 -9.83 20.74
N SER A 94 -1.99 -10.73 19.77
CA SER A 94 -1.33 -12.03 19.98
C SER A 94 0.19 -11.93 20.15
N LYS A 95 0.81 -10.84 19.69
CA LYS A 95 2.26 -10.56 19.73
C LYS A 95 3.14 -11.52 18.93
N THR A 96 2.54 -12.43 18.16
CA THR A 96 3.25 -13.26 17.18
C THR A 96 3.91 -12.38 16.13
N ARG A 97 5.09 -12.80 15.66
CA ARG A 97 5.81 -12.11 14.59
C ARG A 97 5.72 -12.90 13.31
N ILE A 98 5.43 -12.20 12.23
CA ILE A 98 5.29 -12.74 10.88
C ILE A 98 6.12 -11.88 9.90
N PRO A 99 6.62 -12.42 8.79
CA PRO A 99 7.11 -11.60 7.68
C PRO A 99 6.12 -10.50 7.29
N PHE A 100 6.60 -9.26 7.08
CA PHE A 100 5.71 -8.14 6.74
C PHE A 100 4.97 -8.32 5.40
N GLU A 101 5.49 -9.17 4.52
CA GLU A 101 4.86 -9.56 3.26
C GLU A 101 3.55 -10.33 3.46
N GLN A 102 3.31 -10.88 4.66
CA GLN A 102 2.06 -11.55 5.05
C GLN A 102 0.98 -10.59 5.55
N VAL A 103 1.17 -9.27 5.41
CA VAL A 103 0.15 -8.29 5.80
C VAL A 103 -0.70 -7.96 4.58
N ASN A 104 -2.00 -8.26 4.64
CA ASN A 104 -2.96 -8.23 3.54
C ASN A 104 -2.59 -9.16 2.38
N ASP A 105 -2.13 -10.38 2.69
CA ASP A 105 -1.79 -11.38 1.68
C ASP A 105 -2.95 -12.33 1.35
N ASP A 106 -4.15 -12.02 1.84
CA ASP A 106 -5.36 -12.85 1.75
C ASP A 106 -5.23 -14.19 2.52
N TYR A 107 -4.32 -14.27 3.49
CA TYR A 107 -4.17 -15.40 4.42
C TYR A 107 -4.17 -14.91 5.89
N CYS A 108 -4.68 -15.74 6.81
CA CYS A 108 -4.79 -15.36 8.22
C CYS A 108 -3.69 -16.02 9.06
N ASP A 109 -2.58 -15.30 9.27
CA ASP A 109 -1.43 -15.71 10.07
C ASP A 109 -1.52 -15.28 11.54
N CYS A 110 -2.11 -14.12 11.84
CA CYS A 110 -2.33 -13.69 13.21
C CYS A 110 -3.63 -14.31 13.77
N GLU A 111 -3.55 -14.94 14.95
CA GLU A 111 -4.74 -15.46 15.66
C GLU A 111 -5.78 -14.36 15.98
N ASP A 112 -5.32 -13.11 16.12
CA ASP A 112 -6.16 -11.94 16.35
C ASP A 112 -6.64 -11.24 15.07
N GLY A 113 -6.23 -11.74 13.90
CA GLY A 113 -6.57 -11.24 12.57
C GLY A 113 -6.06 -9.84 12.24
N THR A 114 -5.02 -9.37 12.93
CA THR A 114 -4.51 -8.00 12.79
C THR A 114 -3.51 -7.81 11.65
N ASP A 115 -3.11 -8.89 10.99
CA ASP A 115 -2.37 -8.95 9.74
C ASP A 115 -3.23 -8.64 8.50
N GLU A 116 -4.53 -8.90 8.56
CA GLU A 116 -5.47 -8.74 7.44
C GLU A 116 -6.47 -7.58 7.65
N PRO A 117 -6.03 -6.31 7.86
CA PRO A 117 -6.95 -5.21 8.06
C PRO A 117 -7.74 -4.83 6.80
N SER A 118 -7.22 -5.12 5.60
CA SER A 118 -7.83 -4.73 4.32
C SER A 118 -8.46 -5.89 3.55
N THR A 119 -8.38 -7.12 4.03
CA THR A 119 -8.90 -8.32 3.35
C THR A 119 -9.92 -9.05 4.21
N ASN A 120 -10.67 -9.96 3.60
CA ASN A 120 -11.66 -10.80 4.28
C ASN A 120 -11.10 -12.14 4.79
N ALA A 121 -9.77 -12.32 4.83
CA ALA A 121 -9.15 -13.61 5.12
C ALA A 121 -9.26 -14.06 6.59
N CYS A 122 -9.28 -13.13 7.54
CA CYS A 122 -9.37 -13.46 8.96
C CYS A 122 -10.80 -13.41 9.50
N PRO A 123 -11.38 -14.50 10.04
CA PRO A 123 -12.79 -14.54 10.49
C PRO A 123 -13.10 -13.61 11.67
N ASN A 124 -12.10 -13.32 12.52
CA ASN A 124 -12.21 -12.39 13.64
C ASN A 124 -11.69 -10.98 13.30
N GLY A 125 -11.35 -10.74 12.03
CA GLY A 125 -10.83 -9.47 11.55
C GLY A 125 -11.88 -8.35 11.64
N THR A 126 -11.39 -7.14 11.86
CA THR A 126 -12.23 -5.93 11.94
C THR A 126 -11.74 -4.90 10.93
N PHE A 127 -12.61 -4.47 10.03
CA PHE A 127 -12.35 -3.39 9.09
C PHE A 127 -12.82 -2.06 9.67
N TYR A 128 -11.92 -1.09 9.78
CA TYR A 128 -12.29 0.29 10.08
C TYR A 128 -12.62 1.05 8.80
N CYS A 129 -13.86 1.53 8.68
CA CYS A 129 -14.25 2.38 7.56
C CYS A 129 -13.34 3.62 7.49
N GLN A 130 -13.13 4.16 6.29
CA GLN A 130 -12.18 5.24 6.05
C GLN A 130 -12.55 6.52 6.82
N TYR A 131 -13.84 6.87 6.85
CA TYR A 131 -14.34 8.05 7.54
C TYR A 131 -14.59 7.74 9.02
N GLN A 132 -13.56 7.99 9.82
CA GLN A 132 -13.58 7.81 11.28
C GLN A 132 -13.91 9.18 11.91
N TYR A 133 -15.20 9.49 12.10
CA TYR A 133 -15.70 10.80 12.56
C TYR A 133 -14.94 11.33 13.79
N LYS A 134 -14.42 12.56 13.71
CA LYS A 134 -13.81 13.31 14.84
C LYS A 134 -14.82 14.10 15.69
N LYS A 135 -16.13 13.84 15.59
CA LYS A 135 -17.12 14.49 16.47
C LYS A 135 -17.35 13.61 17.69
N LYS A 136 -17.30 14.20 18.89
CA LYS A 136 -17.61 13.50 20.13
C LYS A 136 -19.12 13.21 20.19
N PRO A 137 -19.55 11.99 20.58
CA PRO A 137 -18.71 10.81 20.82
C PRO A 137 -18.16 10.23 19.51
N VAL A 138 -16.86 9.90 19.51
CA VAL A 138 -16.21 9.25 18.36
C VAL A 138 -16.90 7.90 18.16
N THR A 139 -17.74 7.82 17.15
CA THR A 139 -18.35 6.57 16.71
C THR A 139 -17.44 6.00 15.64
N LEU A 140 -16.67 4.97 16.01
CA LEU A 140 -15.88 4.21 15.07
C LEU A 140 -16.83 3.28 14.33
N HIS A 141 -17.06 3.56 13.05
CA HIS A 141 -17.81 2.64 12.21
C HIS A 141 -16.86 1.52 11.77
N THR A 142 -17.18 0.30 12.18
CA THR A 142 -16.40 -0.89 11.84
C THR A 142 -17.33 -1.95 11.28
N VAL A 143 -16.82 -2.75 10.35
CA VAL A 143 -17.52 -3.92 9.81
C VAL A 143 -16.65 -5.17 10.02
N PRO A 144 -17.25 -6.36 10.16
CA PRO A 144 -16.50 -7.61 10.13
C PRO A 144 -15.71 -7.74 8.83
N SER A 145 -14.53 -8.37 8.88
CA SER A 145 -13.70 -8.65 7.70
C SER A 145 -14.48 -9.34 6.58
N SER A 146 -15.44 -10.21 6.90
CA SER A 146 -16.28 -10.91 5.93
C SER A 146 -17.12 -9.99 5.04
N LYS A 147 -17.24 -8.70 5.40
CA LYS A 147 -17.98 -7.69 4.63
C LYS A 147 -17.08 -6.91 3.67
N ILE A 148 -15.77 -7.10 3.75
CA ILE A 148 -14.84 -6.46 2.81
C ILE A 148 -15.02 -7.09 1.43
N ASN A 149 -15.32 -6.25 0.44
CA ASN A 149 -15.51 -6.62 -0.96
C ASN A 149 -16.55 -7.75 -1.18
N ASP A 150 -17.56 -7.84 -0.31
CA ASP A 150 -18.65 -8.82 -0.40
C ASP A 150 -19.73 -8.41 -1.43
N GLY A 151 -19.60 -7.22 -2.00
CA GLY A 151 -20.54 -6.66 -2.97
C GLY A 151 -21.74 -5.96 -2.32
N ILE A 152 -21.67 -5.65 -1.02
CA ILE A 152 -22.67 -4.91 -0.27
C ILE A 152 -21.99 -3.70 0.38
N CYS A 153 -22.58 -2.52 0.25
CA CYS A 153 -22.06 -1.33 0.94
C CYS A 153 -22.47 -1.39 2.42
N ASP A 154 -21.58 -1.85 3.30
CA ASP A 154 -21.78 -1.85 4.75
C ASP A 154 -21.15 -0.60 5.40
N CYS A 155 -20.03 -0.09 4.89
CA CYS A 155 -19.54 1.23 5.28
C CYS A 155 -20.33 2.34 4.57
N CYS A 156 -20.69 3.39 5.31
CA CYS A 156 -21.41 4.52 4.74
C CYS A 156 -20.63 5.36 3.73
N ASP A 157 -19.31 5.23 3.73
CA ASP A 157 -18.40 5.84 2.76
C ASP A 157 -17.98 4.84 1.67
N GLY A 158 -18.56 3.63 1.67
CA GLY A 158 -18.24 2.58 0.72
C GLY A 158 -16.82 2.03 0.78
N SER A 159 -16.07 2.38 1.83
CA SER A 159 -14.63 2.08 1.90
C SER A 159 -14.31 0.58 2.04
N ASP A 160 -15.30 -0.22 2.40
CA ASP A 160 -15.28 -1.69 2.44
C ASP A 160 -15.32 -2.35 1.05
N GLU A 161 -15.84 -1.65 0.02
CA GLU A 161 -15.96 -2.13 -1.36
C GLU A 161 -14.92 -1.46 -2.28
N TRP A 162 -13.65 -1.57 -1.92
CA TRP A 162 -12.53 -0.88 -2.59
C TRP A 162 -11.97 -1.62 -3.81
N LEU A 163 -12.28 -2.90 -3.99
CA LEU A 163 -12.00 -3.63 -5.23
C LEU A 163 -12.97 -3.20 -6.33
N HIS A 164 -12.54 -2.23 -7.15
CA HIS A 164 -13.33 -1.76 -8.29
C HIS A 164 -13.31 -2.77 -9.43
N GLU A 165 -14.38 -3.55 -9.56
CA GLU A 165 -14.69 -4.28 -10.78
C GLU A 165 -15.65 -3.44 -11.64
N PRO A 166 -15.23 -2.90 -12.80
CA PRO A 166 -16.01 -1.93 -13.58
C PRO A 166 -17.37 -2.45 -14.10
N ASN A 167 -17.63 -3.75 -13.99
CA ASN A 167 -18.90 -4.38 -14.39
C ASN A 167 -19.67 -5.01 -13.21
N LYS A 168 -19.16 -4.93 -11.97
CA LYS A 168 -19.80 -5.52 -10.81
C LYS A 168 -20.77 -4.51 -10.21
N LYS A 169 -22.06 -4.87 -10.22
CA LYS A 169 -23.08 -4.08 -9.51
C LYS A 169 -23.03 -4.42 -8.02
N ILE A 170 -22.95 -3.40 -7.18
CA ILE A 170 -22.90 -3.51 -5.73
C ILE A 170 -24.33 -3.37 -5.18
N LEU A 171 -24.63 -3.99 -4.04
CA LEU A 171 -25.91 -3.85 -3.35
C LEU A 171 -25.82 -2.73 -2.30
N SER A 172 -26.62 -1.69 -2.46
CA SER A 172 -26.81 -0.65 -1.44
C SER A 172 -28.13 -0.86 -0.69
N GLN A 173 -28.16 -0.53 0.61
CA GLN A 173 -29.37 -0.64 1.45
C GLN A 173 -29.95 0.74 1.76
N ALA A 174 -31.25 0.92 1.49
CA ALA A 174 -31.99 2.10 1.96
C ALA A 174 -32.51 1.88 3.39
N PHE A 175 -31.98 2.61 4.37
CA PHE A 175 -32.32 2.48 5.80
C PHE A 175 -33.83 2.58 6.07
N MET A 176 -34.52 3.50 5.38
CA MET A 176 -35.95 3.73 5.60
C MET A 176 -36.87 2.61 5.08
N LYS A 177 -36.39 1.67 4.27
CA LYS A 177 -37.26 0.72 3.58
C LYS A 177 -36.77 -0.72 3.46
N ASN A 178 -35.59 -1.07 3.99
CA ASN A 178 -35.01 -2.43 3.90
C ASN A 178 -34.95 -3.03 2.48
N TYR A 179 -35.02 -2.19 1.43
CA TYR A 179 -34.82 -2.63 0.06
C TYR A 179 -33.34 -2.55 -0.28
N ARG A 180 -32.84 -3.59 -0.95
CA ARG A 180 -31.53 -3.58 -1.60
C ARG A 180 -31.70 -3.19 -3.06
N PHE A 181 -30.82 -2.35 -3.57
CA PHE A 181 -30.79 -1.96 -4.97
C PHE A 181 -29.37 -1.98 -5.50
N TYR A 182 -29.26 -2.26 -6.79
CA TYR A 182 -27.96 -2.32 -7.46
C TYR A 182 -27.44 -0.91 -7.76
N VAL A 183 -26.20 -0.65 -7.39
CA VAL A 183 -25.45 0.59 -7.66
C VAL A 183 -24.13 0.27 -8.36
N SER A 184 -23.59 1.24 -9.10
CA SER A 184 -22.24 1.14 -9.69
C SER A 184 -21.14 1.44 -8.66
N GLU A 185 -21.44 2.29 -7.68
CA GLU A 185 -20.53 2.72 -6.63
C GLU A 185 -21.32 2.91 -5.33
N CYS A 186 -20.65 2.70 -4.20
CA CYS A 186 -21.27 2.92 -2.90
C CYS A 186 -21.53 4.42 -2.64
N PRO A 187 -22.73 4.79 -2.18
CA PRO A 187 -23.03 6.17 -1.86
C PRO A 187 -22.32 6.59 -0.56
N ASN A 188 -21.75 7.80 -0.55
CA ASN A 188 -21.11 8.40 0.63
C ASN A 188 -22.12 8.95 1.67
N THR A 189 -23.16 8.18 1.98
CA THR A 189 -24.23 8.60 2.90
C THR A 189 -24.73 7.43 3.74
N CYS A 190 -24.63 7.54 5.06
CA CYS A 190 -25.51 6.78 5.96
C CYS A 190 -26.89 7.45 5.94
N HIS A 191 -27.96 6.66 5.85
CA HIS A 191 -29.33 7.13 6.12
C HIS A 191 -29.82 6.62 7.46
#